data_AF-A0A821I893-F1
#
_entry.id   AF-A0A821I893-F1
#
_cell.length_a   1.000
_cell.length_b   1.000
_cell.length_c   1.000
_cell.angle_alpha   90.00
_cell.angle_beta   90.00
_cell.angle_gamma   90.00
#
_symmetry.space_group_name_H-M   'P 1'
#
loop_
_entity.id
_entity.type
_entity.pdbx_description
1 polymer ?
#
loop_
_entity_poly.entity_id
_entity_poly.type
_entity_poly.pdbx_seq_one_letter_code
_entity_poly.pdbx_strand_id
1 'polypeptide(L)'
;AILCAYICHKFLAPIKSLSSIEQFSIEEFFSLVQQFFSTFAHFNWLGDTVRLYPKTYKQKSLSDKSLAYHRGSMRIISPSAPFNNTGRSTSNSTRDLISEGFERVLQLIDTINTITLDDKSNALRQILELTNHFPNEKMKSILQLTLSSDSTDELHAWTGWMQSRLAHFLNDCEEECHLSIQTQSSIEYRSKNTEAFYSIGFQVDPQSLNQHRYFSYWLKQFLDQFNLFPQRTESMKVSHKIICIHDWKLERMQPKPQRIRK
;
A
#
# COMPACT_ATOMS: atom_id res chain seq x y z
N ALA A 1 14.47 -1.56 -2.75
CA ALA A 1 15.93 -1.39 -2.58
C ALA A 1 16.46 -2.07 -1.32
N ILE A 2 16.14 -1.60 -0.10
CA ILE A 2 16.68 -2.20 1.15
C ILE A 2 16.37 -3.69 1.28
N LEU A 3 15.14 -4.09 0.97
CA LEU A 3 14.73 -5.50 0.95
C LEU A 3 15.60 -6.35 0.00
N CYS A 4 15.85 -5.87 -1.22
CA CYS A 4 16.72 -6.54 -2.18
C CYS A 4 18.17 -6.63 -1.67
N ALA A 5 18.70 -5.53 -1.11
CA ALA A 5 20.05 -5.50 -0.55
C ALA A 5 20.20 -6.48 0.63
N TYR A 6 19.15 -6.66 1.43
CA TYR A 6 19.13 -7.65 2.51
C TYR A 6 19.27 -9.08 1.96
N ILE A 7 18.58 -9.40 0.88
CA ILE A 7 18.68 -10.70 0.20
C ILE A 7 20.07 -10.89 -0.39
N CYS A 8 20.61 -9.90 -1.11
CA CYS A 8 21.96 -9.97 -1.63
C CYS A 8 22.98 -10.17 -0.49
N HIS A 9 22.89 -9.41 0.60
CA HIS A 9 23.80 -9.58 1.74
C HIS A 9 23.67 -10.97 2.38
N LYS A 10 22.45 -11.51 2.49
CA LYS A 10 22.20 -12.80 3.14
C LYS A 10 22.60 -14.00 2.28
N PHE A 11 22.39 -13.92 0.97
CA PHE A 11 22.51 -15.07 0.06
C PHE A 11 23.62 -14.93 -0.99
N LEU A 12 24.04 -13.72 -1.36
CA LEU A 12 25.15 -13.49 -2.32
C LEU A 12 26.51 -13.38 -1.63
N ALA A 13 26.59 -12.70 -0.48
CA ALA A 13 27.85 -12.48 0.25
C ALA A 13 28.58 -13.78 0.67
N PRO A 14 27.89 -14.91 0.96
CA PRO A 14 28.57 -16.19 1.18
C PRO A 14 29.15 -16.84 -0.08
N ILE A 15 28.74 -16.41 -1.28
CA ILE A 15 29.00 -17.09 -2.56
C ILE A 15 30.12 -16.40 -3.37
N LYS A 16 30.27 -15.07 -3.28
CA LYS A 16 31.30 -14.32 -4.04
C LYS A 16 31.95 -13.22 -3.18
N SER A 17 33.28 -13.09 -3.29
CA SER A 17 33.94 -11.80 -3.02
C SER A 17 33.28 -10.77 -3.93
N LEU A 18 32.66 -9.73 -3.35
CA LEU A 18 31.94 -8.65 -4.06
C LEU A 18 32.81 -7.86 -5.07
N SER A 19 34.08 -8.25 -5.26
CA SER A 19 35.05 -7.65 -6.16
C SER A 19 34.82 -7.92 -7.66
N SER A 20 33.93 -8.84 -8.06
CA SER A 20 33.58 -9.04 -9.48
C SER A 20 32.09 -9.33 -9.71
N ILE A 21 31.26 -8.29 -9.68
CA ILE A 21 29.87 -8.33 -10.16
C ILE A 21 29.77 -8.78 -11.63
N GLU A 22 30.88 -8.70 -12.38
CA GLU A 22 30.97 -9.07 -13.80
C GLU A 22 30.71 -10.55 -14.09
N GLN A 23 30.70 -11.44 -13.07
CA GLN A 23 30.40 -12.87 -13.23
C GLN A 23 29.01 -13.27 -12.70
N PHE A 24 28.06 -12.34 -12.60
CA PHE A 24 26.71 -12.64 -12.12
C PHE A 24 25.87 -13.30 -13.22
N SER A 25 25.50 -14.57 -13.02
CA SER A 25 24.72 -15.32 -14.02
C SER A 25 23.22 -15.02 -13.94
N ILE A 26 22.49 -15.33 -15.01
CA ILE A 26 21.03 -15.17 -15.06
C ILE A 26 20.36 -16.13 -14.07
N GLU A 27 20.89 -17.34 -13.90
CA GLU A 27 20.39 -18.32 -12.94
C GLU A 27 20.58 -17.85 -11.49
N GLU A 28 21.73 -17.24 -11.19
CA GLU A 28 21.98 -16.62 -9.88
C GLU A 28 20.99 -15.48 -9.61
N PHE A 29 20.69 -14.66 -10.63
CA PHE A 29 19.66 -13.63 -10.53
C PHE A 29 18.30 -14.22 -10.17
N PHE A 30 17.81 -15.21 -10.93
CA PHE A 30 16.51 -15.82 -10.67
C PHE A 30 16.46 -16.53 -9.31
N SER A 31 17.57 -17.15 -8.88
CA SER A 31 17.70 -17.69 -7.54
C SER A 31 17.52 -16.62 -6.45
N LEU A 32 18.15 -15.45 -6.60
CA LEU A 32 17.94 -14.33 -5.67
C LEU A 32 16.50 -13.79 -5.70
N VAL A 33 15.88 -13.74 -6.87
CA VAL A 33 14.47 -13.33 -7.00
C VAL A 33 13.57 -14.31 -6.25
N GLN A 34 13.77 -15.62 -6.42
CA GLN A 34 13.02 -16.63 -5.66
C GLN A 34 13.28 -16.51 -4.15
N GLN A 35 14.53 -16.31 -3.73
CA GLN A 35 14.87 -16.09 -2.32
C GLN A 35 14.25 -14.82 -1.74
N PHE A 36 14.12 -13.76 -2.55
CA PHE A 36 13.45 -12.53 -2.16
C PHE A 36 11.98 -12.78 -1.82
N PHE A 37 11.23 -13.38 -2.75
CA PHE A 37 9.82 -13.66 -2.51
C PHE A 37 9.63 -14.68 -1.37
N SER A 38 10.46 -15.72 -1.31
CA SER A 38 10.41 -16.76 -0.28
C SER A 38 10.65 -16.19 1.11
N THR A 39 11.69 -15.35 1.24
CA THR A 39 12.03 -14.71 2.51
C THR A 39 10.92 -13.78 2.98
N PHE A 40 10.38 -12.93 2.11
CA PHE A 40 9.45 -11.88 2.54
C PHE A 40 7.99 -12.31 2.59
N ALA A 41 7.60 -13.39 1.90
CA ALA A 41 6.31 -14.04 2.11
C ALA A 41 6.17 -14.60 3.54
N HIS A 42 7.24 -15.20 4.05
CA HIS A 42 7.25 -15.84 5.39
C HIS A 42 7.93 -14.98 6.47
N PHE A 43 8.24 -13.72 6.18
CA PHE A 43 8.92 -12.85 7.13
C PHE A 43 7.99 -12.48 8.28
N ASN A 44 8.44 -12.68 9.52
CA ASN A 44 7.67 -12.30 10.69
C ASN A 44 7.70 -10.77 10.91
N TRP A 45 6.91 -10.03 10.13
CA TRP A 45 6.85 -8.56 10.19
C TRP A 45 6.48 -7.99 11.56
N LEU A 46 5.76 -8.76 12.39
CA LEU A 46 5.38 -8.37 13.76
C LEU A 46 6.55 -8.45 14.75
N GLY A 47 7.42 -9.46 14.61
CA GLY A 47 8.53 -9.72 15.54
C GLY A 47 9.89 -9.25 15.04
N ASP A 48 10.11 -9.26 13.73
CA ASP A 48 11.39 -9.00 13.12
C ASP A 48 11.50 -7.62 12.48
N THR A 49 12.73 -7.27 12.14
CA THR A 49 13.10 -6.00 11.53
C THR A 49 14.15 -6.24 10.45
N VAL A 50 13.93 -5.68 9.27
CA VAL A 50 14.92 -5.69 8.18
C VAL A 50 15.94 -4.59 8.42
N ARG A 51 17.21 -4.96 8.59
CA ARG A 51 18.35 -4.06 8.75
C ARG A 51 19.58 -4.62 8.05
N LEU A 52 20.44 -3.73 7.55
CA LEU A 52 21.66 -4.07 6.82
C LEU A 52 22.94 -3.96 7.68
N TYR A 53 22.80 -3.74 9.00
CA TYR A 53 23.91 -3.62 9.93
C TYR A 53 23.76 -4.61 11.10
N PRO A 54 24.87 -5.03 11.75
CA PRO A 54 24.85 -6.01 12.83
C PRO A 54 24.00 -5.55 14.02
N LYS A 55 23.34 -6.50 14.71
CA LYS A 55 22.57 -6.22 15.94
C LYS A 55 23.44 -5.62 17.06
N THR A 56 24.75 -5.90 17.02
CA THR A 56 25.75 -5.49 18.02
C THR A 56 26.19 -4.04 17.88
N TYR A 57 25.80 -3.33 16.82
CA TYR A 57 26.08 -1.90 16.70
C TYR A 57 25.32 -1.18 17.81
N LYS A 58 26.01 -0.85 18.90
CA LYS A 58 25.46 -0.14 20.06
C LYS A 58 24.90 1.20 19.58
N GLN A 59 23.61 1.24 19.28
CA GLN A 59 22.88 2.46 18.95
C GLN A 59 22.77 3.30 20.23
N LYS A 60 23.85 3.99 20.56
CA LYS A 60 23.99 4.83 21.76
C LYS A 60 23.00 6.02 21.80
N SER A 61 22.17 6.23 20.77
CA SER A 61 21.26 7.40 20.67
C SER A 61 19.85 7.12 20.17
N LEU A 62 19.49 5.88 19.83
CA LEU A 62 18.13 5.52 19.41
C LEU A 62 17.72 4.32 20.25
N SER A 63 17.35 4.60 21.49
CA SER A 63 16.65 3.61 22.30
C SER A 63 15.46 3.07 21.49
N ASP A 64 15.17 1.79 21.63
CA ASP A 64 13.90 1.15 21.28
C ASP A 64 12.65 1.89 21.83
N LYS A 65 12.80 3.03 22.52
CA LYS A 65 11.76 3.94 22.99
C LYS A 65 11.34 4.99 21.96
N SER A 66 12.04 5.16 20.84
CA SER A 66 11.59 6.07 19.78
C SER A 66 10.32 5.51 19.14
N LEU A 67 9.17 6.15 19.41
CA LEU A 67 7.89 5.79 18.77
C LEU A 67 8.02 5.69 17.25
N ALA A 68 8.86 6.52 16.63
CA ALA A 68 9.08 6.53 15.18
C ALA A 68 9.74 5.25 14.65
N TYR A 69 10.49 4.52 15.47
CA TYR A 69 11.11 3.24 15.11
C TYR A 69 10.07 2.12 14.98
N HIS A 70 9.04 2.15 15.84
CA HIS A 70 7.98 1.13 15.89
C HIS A 70 6.73 1.49 15.11
N ARG A 71 6.70 2.64 14.43
CA ARG A 71 5.57 3.02 13.56
C ARG A 71 5.49 2.12 12.34
N GLY A 72 4.27 1.75 11.96
CA GLY A 72 3.98 0.97 10.77
C GLY A 72 4.17 -0.53 10.96
N SER A 73 3.51 -1.30 10.09
CA SER A 73 3.38 -2.76 10.18
C SER A 73 4.53 -3.53 9.53
N MET A 74 5.42 -2.84 8.80
CA MET A 74 6.62 -3.41 8.19
C MET A 74 7.86 -2.61 8.62
N ARG A 75 8.70 -3.21 9.48
CA ARG A 75 9.91 -2.55 10.00
C ARG A 75 11.10 -2.75 9.06
N ILE A 76 11.39 -1.71 8.28
CA ILE A 76 12.51 -1.68 7.32
C ILE A 76 13.38 -0.48 7.67
N ILE A 77 14.59 -0.72 8.16
CA ILE A 77 15.43 0.34 8.72
C ILE A 77 16.42 0.86 7.69
N SER A 78 16.54 2.19 7.58
CA SER A 78 17.57 2.84 6.76
C SER A 78 18.97 2.35 7.15
N PRO A 79 19.90 2.19 6.19
CA PRO A 79 21.25 1.70 6.49
C PRO A 79 22.16 2.71 7.18
N SER A 80 21.83 4.00 7.11
CA SER A 80 22.64 5.10 7.63
C SER A 80 21.90 5.87 8.74
N ALA A 81 22.68 6.45 9.67
CA ALA A 81 22.16 7.29 10.73
C ALA A 81 21.62 8.64 10.19
N PRO A 82 20.53 9.19 10.76
CA PRO A 82 19.69 8.58 11.79
C PRO A 82 18.89 7.39 11.24
N PHE A 83 18.95 6.27 11.96
CA PHE A 83 18.26 5.04 11.56
C PHE A 83 16.75 5.22 11.71
N ASN A 84 16.03 5.14 10.60
CA ASN A 84 14.59 5.39 10.55
C ASN A 84 13.85 4.20 9.95
N ASN A 85 12.63 3.93 10.42
CA ASN A 85 11.74 3.00 9.73
C ASN A 85 11.22 3.64 8.43
N THR A 86 11.65 3.11 7.29
CA THR A 86 11.19 3.52 5.96
C THR A 86 9.84 2.92 5.60
N GLY A 87 9.41 1.85 6.28
CA GLY A 87 8.08 1.24 6.15
C GLY A 87 7.02 1.85 7.07
N ARG A 88 7.27 3.02 7.68
CA ARG A 88 6.43 3.62 8.74
C ARG A 88 4.98 3.93 8.38
N SER A 89 4.65 4.00 7.09
CA SER A 89 3.29 4.27 6.58
C SER A 89 2.51 3.00 6.24
N THR A 90 3.09 1.82 6.46
CA THR A 90 2.42 0.56 6.19
C THR A 90 1.41 0.25 7.29
N SER A 91 0.14 0.08 6.91
CA SER A 91 -0.91 -0.44 7.78
C SER A 91 -0.85 -1.98 7.83
N ASN A 92 -1.58 -2.62 8.75
CA ASN A 92 -1.67 -4.08 8.84
C ASN A 92 -2.25 -4.66 7.55
N SER A 93 -3.34 -4.09 7.03
CA SER A 93 -3.93 -4.56 5.78
C SER A 93 -3.00 -4.33 4.59
N THR A 94 -2.22 -3.25 4.59
CA THR A 94 -1.18 -3.01 3.57
C THR A 94 -0.10 -4.09 3.62
N ARG A 95 0.41 -4.41 4.81
CA ARG A 95 1.37 -5.50 5.02
C ARG A 95 0.80 -6.83 4.52
N ASP A 96 -0.44 -7.14 4.86
CA ASP A 96 -1.08 -8.41 4.51
C ASP A 96 -1.24 -8.53 3.00
N LEU A 97 -1.67 -7.47 2.31
CA LEU A 97 -1.74 -7.43 0.85
C LEU A 97 -0.37 -7.60 0.17
N ILE A 98 0.69 -7.00 0.74
CA ILE A 98 2.05 -7.16 0.23
C ILE A 98 2.52 -8.61 0.42
N SER A 99 2.24 -9.20 1.60
CA SER A 99 2.64 -10.56 1.94
C SER A 99 1.91 -11.59 1.05
N GLU A 100 0.60 -11.41 0.87
CA GLU A 100 -0.21 -12.21 -0.08
C GLU A 100 0.32 -12.07 -1.51
N GLY A 101 0.75 -10.86 -1.92
CA GLY A 101 1.42 -10.64 -3.20
C GLY A 101 2.71 -11.45 -3.35
N PHE A 102 3.54 -11.52 -2.31
CA PHE A 102 4.76 -12.33 -2.32
C PHE A 102 4.45 -13.83 -2.38
N GLU A 103 3.46 -14.31 -1.64
CA GLU A 103 3.01 -15.71 -1.68
C GLU A 103 2.50 -16.12 -3.07
N ARG A 104 1.69 -15.27 -3.72
CA ARG A 104 1.20 -15.54 -5.09
C ARG A 104 2.35 -15.65 -6.08
N VAL A 105 3.37 -14.81 -5.97
CA VAL A 105 4.55 -14.91 -6.85
C VAL A 105 5.31 -16.21 -6.60
N LEU A 106 5.43 -16.68 -5.35
CA LEU A 106 6.05 -17.98 -5.07
C LEU A 106 5.29 -19.13 -5.72
N GLN A 107 3.97 -19.15 -5.62
CA GLN A 107 3.14 -20.18 -6.26
C GLN A 107 3.33 -20.19 -7.79
N LEU A 108 3.45 -19.01 -8.40
CA LEU A 108 3.75 -18.87 -9.83
C LEU A 108 5.16 -19.37 -10.17
N ILE A 109 6.17 -19.07 -9.35
CA ILE A 109 7.55 -19.56 -9.53
C ILE A 109 7.60 -21.10 -9.42
N ASP A 110 6.92 -21.68 -8.44
CA ASP A 110 6.86 -23.14 -8.28
C ASP A 110 6.18 -23.79 -9.49
N THR A 111 5.12 -23.17 -10.02
CA THR A 111 4.48 -23.59 -11.27
C THR A 111 5.46 -23.51 -12.44
N ILE A 112 6.20 -22.41 -12.60
CA ILE A 112 7.22 -22.22 -13.66
C ILE A 112 8.27 -23.33 -13.64
N ASN A 113 8.67 -23.80 -12.46
CA ASN A 113 9.67 -24.85 -12.34
C ASN A 113 9.18 -26.23 -12.82
N THR A 114 7.87 -26.42 -13.00
CA THR A 114 7.26 -27.71 -13.38
C THR A 114 6.74 -27.78 -14.82
N ILE A 115 6.68 -26.64 -15.53
CA ILE A 115 6.07 -26.52 -16.86
C ILE A 115 7.08 -26.46 -18.02
N THR A 116 6.58 -26.62 -19.25
CA THR A 116 7.37 -26.58 -20.49
C THR A 116 7.89 -25.17 -20.82
N LEU A 117 8.89 -25.06 -21.69
CA LEU A 117 9.58 -23.79 -21.98
C LEU A 117 8.63 -22.67 -22.47
N ASP A 118 7.65 -23.00 -23.32
CA ASP A 118 6.69 -22.02 -23.85
C ASP A 118 5.71 -21.52 -22.77
N ASP A 119 5.34 -22.39 -21.83
CA ASP A 119 4.47 -22.05 -20.70
C ASP A 119 5.19 -21.16 -19.67
N LYS A 120 6.52 -21.28 -19.53
CA LYS A 120 7.33 -20.44 -18.63
C LYS A 120 7.26 -18.96 -18.99
N SER A 121 7.27 -18.63 -20.28
CA SER A 121 7.19 -17.23 -20.74
C SER A 121 5.86 -16.59 -20.33
N ASN A 122 4.76 -17.32 -20.48
CA ASN A 122 3.43 -16.86 -20.07
C ASN A 122 3.33 -16.71 -18.54
N ALA A 123 3.86 -17.66 -17.77
CA ALA A 123 3.84 -17.56 -16.31
C ALA A 123 4.75 -16.43 -15.76
N LEU A 124 5.90 -16.17 -16.39
CA LEU A 124 6.72 -14.99 -16.07
C LEU A 124 5.98 -13.68 -16.38
N ARG A 125 5.24 -13.63 -17.49
CA ARG A 125 4.38 -12.49 -17.81
C ARG A 125 3.31 -12.27 -16.73
N GLN A 126 2.68 -13.34 -16.23
CA GLN A 126 1.72 -13.24 -15.14
C GLN A 126 2.30 -12.64 -13.85
N ILE A 127 3.57 -12.90 -13.54
CA ILE A 127 4.26 -12.26 -12.39
C ILE A 127 4.39 -10.75 -12.61
N LEU A 128 4.75 -10.31 -13.82
CA LEU A 128 4.91 -8.89 -14.16
C LEU A 128 3.56 -8.15 -14.26
N GLU A 129 2.50 -8.87 -14.63
CA GLU A 129 1.13 -8.36 -14.76
C GLU A 129 0.31 -8.55 -13.47
N LEU A 130 0.94 -8.99 -12.38
CA LEU A 130 0.25 -9.24 -11.13
C LEU A 130 -0.31 -7.94 -10.57
N THR A 131 -1.64 -7.83 -10.59
CA THR A 131 -2.36 -6.67 -10.07
C THR A 131 -3.24 -7.09 -8.91
N ASN A 132 -3.29 -6.24 -7.88
CA ASN A 132 -4.27 -6.39 -6.82
C ASN A 132 -5.54 -5.65 -7.23
N HIS A 133 -6.56 -6.40 -7.63
CA HIS A 133 -7.86 -5.83 -7.95
C HIS A 133 -8.47 -5.13 -6.73
N PHE A 134 -9.00 -3.93 -6.98
CA PHE A 134 -9.75 -3.16 -6.01
C PHE A 134 -11.20 -2.98 -6.47
N PRO A 135 -12.19 -3.22 -5.60
CA PRO A 135 -12.09 -3.93 -4.33
C PRO A 135 -11.86 -5.44 -4.58
N ASN A 136 -11.17 -6.10 -3.65
CA ASN A 136 -11.10 -7.56 -3.64
C ASN A 136 -12.43 -8.17 -3.16
N GLU A 137 -12.56 -9.49 -3.32
CA GLU A 137 -13.80 -10.23 -3.00
C GLU A 137 -14.17 -10.23 -1.51
N LYS A 138 -13.22 -9.95 -0.63
CA LYS A 138 -13.43 -9.91 0.83
C LYS A 138 -14.09 -8.62 1.29
N MET A 139 -13.93 -7.53 0.53
CA MET A 139 -14.56 -6.26 0.85
C MET A 139 -16.09 -6.40 0.72
N LYS A 140 -16.86 -5.62 1.49
CA LYS A 140 -18.33 -5.57 1.43
C LYS A 140 -18.87 -4.15 1.25
N SER A 141 -18.13 -3.15 1.72
CA SER A 141 -18.48 -1.74 1.55
C SER A 141 -17.28 -0.92 1.08
N ILE A 142 -17.58 0.27 0.58
CA ILE A 142 -16.59 1.27 0.17
C ILE A 142 -16.97 2.61 0.78
N LEU A 143 -16.01 3.24 1.46
CA LEU A 143 -16.01 4.68 1.71
C LEU A 143 -15.41 5.36 0.48
N GLN A 144 -16.22 6.12 -0.23
CA GLN A 144 -15.75 6.98 -1.32
C GLN A 144 -15.63 8.41 -0.82
N LEU A 145 -14.44 8.97 -0.94
CA LEU A 145 -14.15 10.39 -0.73
C LEU A 145 -14.23 11.09 -2.09
N THR A 146 -14.95 12.20 -2.13
CA THR A 146 -15.03 13.09 -3.29
C THR A 146 -14.44 14.44 -2.91
N LEU A 147 -13.41 14.84 -3.63
CA LEU A 147 -12.75 16.13 -3.50
C LEU A 147 -13.10 16.97 -4.73
N SER A 148 -13.42 18.23 -4.55
CA SER A 148 -13.68 19.15 -5.67
C SER A 148 -13.07 20.52 -5.44
N SER A 149 -12.74 21.22 -6.52
CA SER A 149 -12.26 22.61 -6.55
C SER A 149 -12.59 23.26 -7.89
N ASP A 150 -12.37 24.57 -8.02
CA ASP A 150 -12.66 25.30 -9.26
C ASP A 150 -11.50 25.20 -10.27
N SER A 151 -10.28 24.90 -9.80
CA SER A 151 -9.10 24.73 -10.64
C SER A 151 -8.37 23.40 -10.37
N THR A 152 -7.62 22.94 -11.38
CA THR A 152 -6.80 21.72 -11.31
C THR A 152 -5.69 21.83 -10.28
N ASP A 153 -5.06 23.01 -10.15
CA ASP A 153 -3.95 23.22 -9.22
C ASP A 153 -4.43 23.16 -7.77
N GLU A 154 -5.59 23.79 -7.49
CA GLU A 154 -6.27 23.64 -6.21
C GLU A 154 -6.60 22.17 -5.92
N LEU A 155 -7.12 21.43 -6.91
CA LEU A 155 -7.47 20.02 -6.71
C LEU A 155 -6.23 19.18 -6.41
N HIS A 156 -5.11 19.49 -7.06
CA HIS A 156 -3.85 18.78 -6.84
C HIS A 156 -3.31 19.03 -5.43
N ALA A 157 -3.32 20.28 -4.96
CA ALA A 157 -2.97 20.61 -3.59
C ALA A 157 -3.93 19.94 -2.58
N TRP A 158 -5.23 19.92 -2.90
CA TRP A 158 -6.28 19.35 -2.05
C TRP A 158 -6.17 17.83 -1.93
N THR A 159 -5.89 17.14 -3.04
CA THR A 159 -5.62 15.69 -3.04
C THR A 159 -4.32 15.36 -2.30
N GLY A 160 -3.27 16.17 -2.45
CA GLY A 160 -2.03 16.05 -1.68
C GLY A 160 -2.25 16.18 -0.17
N TRP A 161 -3.07 17.15 0.26
CA TRP A 161 -3.45 17.30 1.66
C TRP A 161 -4.16 16.05 2.21
N MET A 162 -5.16 15.56 1.47
CA MET A 162 -5.89 14.34 1.81
C MET A 162 -4.96 13.12 1.95
N GLN A 163 -4.07 12.91 0.97
CA GLN A 163 -3.09 11.81 1.01
C GLN A 163 -2.15 11.90 2.22
N SER A 164 -1.74 13.11 2.62
CA SER A 164 -0.86 13.32 3.78
C SER A 164 -1.49 12.88 5.10
N ARG A 165 -2.83 12.90 5.21
CA ARG A 165 -3.58 12.56 6.42
C ARG A 165 -4.23 11.19 6.37
N LEU A 166 -4.40 10.65 5.17
CA LEU A 166 -5.03 9.36 4.94
C LEU A 166 -4.36 8.25 5.75
N ALA A 167 -3.02 8.19 5.78
CA ALA A 167 -2.30 7.13 6.50
C ALA A 167 -2.68 7.07 8.00
N HIS A 168 -2.91 8.22 8.64
CA HIS A 168 -3.35 8.28 10.04
C HIS A 168 -4.78 7.73 10.19
N PHE A 169 -5.70 8.18 9.34
CA PHE A 169 -7.08 7.68 9.34
C PHE A 169 -7.15 6.16 9.10
N LEU A 170 -6.35 5.64 8.18
CA LEU A 170 -6.28 4.20 7.90
C LEU A 170 -5.76 3.42 9.12
N ASN A 171 -4.74 3.94 9.81
CA ASN A 171 -4.24 3.33 11.03
C ASN A 171 -5.30 3.36 12.15
N ASP A 172 -6.00 4.49 12.36
CA ASP A 172 -7.06 4.59 13.36
C ASP A 172 -8.22 3.60 13.06
N CYS A 173 -8.53 3.37 11.77
CA CYS A 173 -9.51 2.37 11.37
C CYS A 173 -9.07 0.94 11.73
N GLU A 174 -7.80 0.61 11.60
CA GLU A 174 -7.30 -0.73 11.91
C GLU A 174 -7.07 -0.94 13.41
N GLU A 175 -6.45 0.02 14.08
CA GLU A 175 -6.01 -0.10 15.48
C GLU A 175 -7.19 0.09 16.44
N GLU A 176 -8.00 1.13 16.23
CA GLU A 176 -9.07 1.52 17.17
C GLU A 176 -10.45 0.98 16.75
N CYS A 177 -10.67 0.76 15.45
CA CYS A 177 -11.94 0.21 14.96
C CYS A 177 -11.86 -1.28 14.63
N HIS A 178 -10.67 -1.88 14.63
CA HIS A 178 -10.46 -3.29 14.25
C HIS A 178 -11.03 -3.63 12.87
N LEU A 179 -10.97 -2.69 11.94
CA LEU A 179 -11.47 -2.86 10.57
C LEU A 179 -10.36 -3.28 9.63
N SER A 180 -10.60 -4.33 8.84
CA SER A 180 -9.76 -4.65 7.69
C SER A 180 -10.10 -3.77 6.50
N ILE A 181 -9.07 -3.16 5.91
CA ILE A 181 -9.21 -2.15 4.86
C ILE A 181 -8.48 -2.55 3.58
N GLN A 182 -8.91 -1.98 2.47
CA GLN A 182 -8.16 -2.00 1.22
C GLN A 182 -8.27 -0.62 0.58
N THR A 183 -7.19 -0.13 0.00
CA THR A 183 -7.20 1.17 -0.67
C THR A 183 -7.12 1.02 -2.18
N GLN A 184 -7.77 1.93 -2.91
CA GLN A 184 -7.52 2.09 -4.34
C GLN A 184 -6.07 2.59 -4.56
N SER A 185 -5.39 2.05 -5.58
CA SER A 185 -4.00 2.40 -5.90
C SER A 185 -3.82 3.79 -6.52
N SER A 186 -4.89 4.34 -7.11
CA SER A 186 -4.88 5.63 -7.80
C SER A 186 -6.11 6.46 -7.47
N ILE A 187 -5.94 7.79 -7.52
CA ILE A 187 -7.04 8.75 -7.45
C ILE A 187 -7.67 8.85 -8.85
N GLU A 188 -8.99 8.78 -8.91
CA GLU A 188 -9.74 8.94 -10.15
C GLU A 188 -10.15 10.41 -10.34
N TYR A 189 -9.68 11.05 -11.41
CA TYR A 189 -10.03 12.43 -11.73
C TYR A 189 -11.20 12.49 -12.73
N ARG A 190 -12.14 13.41 -12.51
CA ARG A 190 -13.30 13.66 -13.39
C ARG A 190 -13.49 15.16 -13.63
N SER A 191 -14.47 15.49 -14.46
CA SER A 191 -14.95 16.86 -14.69
C SER A 191 -13.87 17.85 -15.17
N LYS A 192 -12.95 17.37 -16.03
CA LYS A 192 -11.75 18.13 -16.47
C LYS A 192 -10.78 18.43 -15.31
N ASN A 193 -10.62 17.49 -14.38
CA ASN A 193 -9.73 17.57 -13.22
C ASN A 193 -10.13 18.64 -12.20
N THR A 194 -11.43 18.89 -12.05
CA THR A 194 -12.00 19.69 -10.96
C THR A 194 -12.65 18.81 -9.88
N GLU A 195 -12.73 17.50 -10.11
CA GLU A 195 -13.20 16.51 -9.13
C GLU A 195 -12.25 15.32 -9.08
N ALA A 196 -12.00 14.81 -7.88
CA ALA A 196 -11.18 13.65 -7.60
C ALA A 196 -11.92 12.68 -6.66
N PHE A 197 -11.83 11.38 -6.95
CA PHE A 197 -12.46 10.31 -6.19
C PHE A 197 -11.40 9.38 -5.64
N TYR A 198 -11.49 9.07 -4.35
CA TYR A 198 -10.64 8.09 -3.69
C TYR A 198 -11.51 7.09 -2.92
N SER A 199 -11.25 5.81 -3.12
CA SER A 199 -12.08 4.73 -2.56
C SER A 199 -11.28 3.88 -1.57
N ILE A 200 -11.90 3.61 -0.42
CA ILE A 200 -11.37 2.74 0.63
C ILE A 200 -12.41 1.64 0.86
N GLY A 201 -12.03 0.40 0.62
CA GLY A 201 -12.85 -0.79 0.86
C GLY A 201 -12.74 -1.27 2.30
N PHE A 202 -13.84 -1.80 2.83
CA PHE A 202 -13.92 -2.40 4.17
C PHE A 202 -14.58 -3.78 4.06
N GLN A 203 -14.16 -4.74 4.89
CA GLN A 203 -14.74 -6.09 4.95
C GLN A 203 -16.10 -6.17 5.67
N VAL A 204 -16.59 -5.04 6.14
CA VAL A 204 -17.86 -4.88 6.86
C VAL A 204 -18.90 -4.30 5.90
N ASP A 205 -20.17 -4.71 6.03
CA ASP A 205 -21.25 -4.19 5.19
C ASP A 205 -21.54 -2.69 5.49
N PRO A 206 -22.19 -1.97 4.57
CA PRO A 206 -22.44 -0.53 4.72
C PRO A 206 -23.22 -0.14 5.98
N GLN A 207 -24.20 -0.96 6.39
CA GLN A 207 -25.04 -0.64 7.54
C GLN A 207 -24.23 -0.76 8.83
N SER A 208 -23.52 -1.87 8.98
CA SER A 208 -22.64 -2.10 10.12
C SER A 208 -21.53 -1.04 10.20
N LEU A 209 -20.92 -0.65 9.07
CA LEU A 209 -19.90 0.40 9.04
C LEU A 209 -20.47 1.76 9.46
N ASN A 210 -21.67 2.13 8.99
CA ASN A 210 -22.33 3.38 9.37
C ASN A 210 -22.70 3.43 10.87
N GLN A 211 -23.04 2.29 11.46
CA GLN A 211 -23.39 2.18 12.89
C GLN A 211 -22.15 2.06 13.79
N HIS A 212 -20.96 1.90 13.21
CA HIS A 212 -19.74 1.67 13.96
C HIS A 212 -19.23 2.95 14.62
N ARG A 213 -19.51 3.12 15.92
CA ARG A 213 -19.22 4.34 16.70
C ARG A 213 -17.80 4.88 16.55
N TYR A 214 -16.77 4.03 16.70
CA TYR A 214 -15.37 4.47 16.60
C TYR A 214 -15.01 4.93 15.19
N PHE A 215 -15.39 4.17 14.17
CA PHE A 215 -15.24 4.57 12.77
C PHE A 215 -15.91 5.92 12.48
N SER A 216 -17.16 6.13 12.90
CA SER A 216 -17.83 7.43 12.70
C SER A 216 -17.09 8.58 13.39
N TYR A 217 -16.54 8.34 14.59
CA TYR A 217 -15.72 9.32 15.30
C TYR A 217 -14.44 9.65 14.52
N TRP A 218 -13.68 8.64 14.09
CA TRP A 218 -12.42 8.85 13.37
C TRP A 218 -12.62 9.42 11.98
N LEU A 219 -13.68 9.02 11.27
CA LEU A 219 -14.06 9.62 9.99
C LEU A 219 -14.36 11.11 10.16
N LYS A 220 -15.09 11.48 11.22
CA LYS A 220 -15.33 12.90 11.53
C LYS A 220 -14.02 13.64 11.81
N GLN A 221 -13.14 13.10 12.66
CA GLN A 221 -11.85 13.71 12.97
C GLN A 221 -11.01 13.92 11.70
N PHE A 222 -10.98 12.92 10.81
CA PHE A 222 -10.30 12.99 9.53
C PHE A 222 -10.88 14.09 8.62
N LEU A 223 -12.20 14.16 8.49
CA LEU A 223 -12.88 15.20 7.70
C LEU A 223 -12.66 16.60 8.30
N ASP A 224 -12.62 16.73 9.61
CA ASP A 224 -12.34 17.99 10.29
C ASP A 224 -10.92 18.51 9.98
N GLN A 225 -9.95 17.64 9.68
CA GLN A 225 -8.60 18.05 9.26
C GLN A 225 -8.59 18.82 7.93
N PHE A 226 -9.60 18.67 7.07
CA PHE A 226 -9.68 19.45 5.83
C PHE A 226 -9.96 20.93 6.12
N ASN A 227 -10.63 21.23 7.23
CA ASN A 227 -10.83 22.61 7.66
C ASN A 227 -9.54 23.30 8.11
N LEU A 228 -8.48 22.52 8.40
CA LEU A 228 -7.19 23.00 8.87
C LEU A 228 -6.17 23.23 7.75
N PHE A 229 -6.56 23.04 6.48
CA PHE A 229 -5.66 23.27 5.36
C PHE A 229 -5.36 24.78 5.22
N PRO A 230 -4.07 25.20 5.29
CA PRO A 230 -3.74 26.63 5.35
C PRO A 230 -4.15 27.44 4.12
N GLN A 231 -4.23 26.82 2.95
CA GLN A 231 -4.56 27.46 1.67
C GLN A 231 -5.99 27.14 1.23
N ARG A 232 -6.87 26.77 2.16
CA ARG A 232 -8.24 26.41 1.83
C ARG A 232 -9.00 27.61 1.27
N THR A 233 -9.64 27.38 0.13
CA THR A 233 -10.58 28.30 -0.52
C THR A 233 -12.01 27.78 -0.41
N GLU A 234 -13.01 28.61 -0.73
CA GLU A 234 -14.43 28.22 -0.71
C GLU A 234 -14.79 27.19 -1.79
N SER A 235 -14.00 27.13 -2.87
CA SER A 235 -14.14 26.15 -3.96
C SER A 235 -13.77 24.74 -3.50
N MET A 236 -12.83 24.61 -2.55
CA MET A 236 -12.32 23.34 -2.04
C MET A 236 -13.33 22.65 -1.12
N LYS A 237 -13.94 21.58 -1.63
CA LYS A 237 -14.92 20.79 -0.89
C LYS A 237 -14.46 19.34 -0.77
N VAL A 238 -14.86 18.72 0.34
CA VAL A 238 -14.74 17.29 0.55
C VAL A 238 -16.11 16.76 0.96
N SER A 239 -16.53 15.67 0.33
CA SER A 239 -17.71 14.91 0.72
C SER A 239 -17.36 13.44 0.76
N HIS A 240 -18.22 12.64 1.39
CA HIS A 240 -18.05 11.20 1.44
C HIS A 240 -19.39 10.49 1.30
N LYS A 241 -19.34 9.27 0.77
CA LYS A 241 -20.46 8.32 0.81
C LYS A 241 -19.97 6.93 1.13
N ILE A 242 -20.78 6.17 1.87
CA ILE A 242 -20.56 4.74 2.10
C ILE A 242 -21.54 3.99 1.21
N ILE A 243 -21.02 3.09 0.39
CA ILE A 243 -21.77 2.36 -0.63
C ILE A 243 -21.43 0.87 -0.55
N CYS A 244 -22.39 0.02 -0.92
CA CYS A 244 -22.09 -1.40 -1.07
C CYS A 244 -21.26 -1.62 -2.33
N ILE A 245 -20.50 -2.71 -2.36
CA ILE A 245 -19.63 -3.02 -3.51
C ILE A 245 -20.42 -3.31 -4.77
N HIS A 246 -21.62 -3.88 -4.65
CA HIS A 246 -22.47 -4.13 -5.79
C HIS A 246 -22.81 -2.82 -6.51
N ASP A 247 -23.28 -1.81 -5.76
CA ASP A 247 -23.63 -0.50 -6.30
C ASP A 247 -22.40 0.22 -6.88
N TRP A 248 -21.26 0.14 -6.19
CA TRP A 248 -20.01 0.73 -6.69
C TRP A 248 -19.57 0.11 -8.03
N LYS A 249 -19.71 -1.22 -8.19
CA LYS A 249 -19.41 -1.91 -9.45
C LYS A 249 -20.37 -1.47 -10.54
N LEU A 250 -21.67 -1.37 -10.25
CA LEU A 250 -22.68 -0.89 -11.19
C LEU A 250 -22.38 0.54 -11.67
N GLU A 251 -22.06 1.46 -10.76
CA GLU A 251 -21.71 2.85 -11.09
C GLU A 251 -20.53 2.96 -12.07
N ARG A 252 -19.58 2.02 -12.02
CA ARG A 252 -18.40 1.99 -12.90
C ARG A 252 -18.61 1.24 -14.21
N MET A 253 -19.60 0.35 -14.26
CA MET A 253 -19.96 -0.37 -15.50
C MET A 253 -20.88 0.45 -16.39
N GLN A 254 -21.58 1.45 -15.86
CA GLN A 254 -22.44 2.30 -16.69
C GLN A 254 -21.60 3.15 -17.67
N PRO A 255 -21.98 3.20 -18.96
CA PRO A 255 -21.33 4.07 -19.92
C PRO A 255 -21.47 5.51 -19.45
N LYS A 256 -20.34 6.22 -19.31
CA LYS A 256 -20.33 7.63 -18.91
C LYS A 256 -21.28 8.40 -19.83
N PRO A 257 -22.28 9.13 -19.32
CA PRO A 257 -23.22 9.84 -20.17
C PRO A 257 -22.44 10.77 -21.09
N GLN A 258 -22.50 10.50 -22.39
CA GLN A 258 -22.02 11.44 -23.39
C GLN A 258 -22.85 12.70 -23.20
N ARG A 259 -22.23 13.78 -22.68
CA ARG A 259 -22.89 15.08 -22.63
C ARG A 259 -23.25 15.45 -24.07
N ILE A 260 -24.54 15.39 -24.38
CA ILE A 260 -25.11 16.00 -25.57
C ILE A 260 -24.72 17.47 -25.50
N ARG A 261 -23.81 17.91 -26.38
CA ARG A 261 -23.56 19.33 -26.60
C ARG A 261 -24.89 19.93 -27.06
N LYS A 262 -25.50 20.75 -26.20
CA LYS A 262 -26.50 21.73 -26.65
C LYS A 262 -25.75 22.98 -27.08
#